data_AF-A0A349CUR0-F1
#
_entry.id   AF-A0A349CUR0-F1
#
_cell.length_a   1.000
_cell.length_b   1.000
_cell.length_c   1.000
_cell.angle_alpha   90.00
_cell.angle_beta   90.00
_cell.angle_gamma   90.00
#
_symmetry.space_group_name_H-M   'P 1'
#
loop_
_entity.id
_entity.type
_entity.pdbx_description
1 polymer ?
#
loop_
_entity_poly.entity_id
_entity_poly.type
_entity_poly.pdbx_seq_one_letter_code
_entity_poly.pdbx_strand_id
1 'polypeptide(L)'
;MRRVPLAGNATTRFSNVSLLSVASVLPTRVTSSDDIEARLGPALQRLKLRPGLLRRVAGVLERRNWASGESSDAATIAAGERALREAGVDVSEVGLLINTSVSRKHLEPSVAVTLHHGLGLPTSAVNFDVANACLGFVSGMNLAASMIESGQIRYAIIVNGEDADDIQ
;
A
#
# COMPACT_ATOMS: atom_id res chain seq x y z
N MET A 1 -22.83 16.03 -31.41
CA MET A 1 -21.65 16.35 -30.59
C MET A 1 -20.41 15.76 -31.26
N ARG A 2 -19.45 16.58 -31.70
CA ARG A 2 -18.15 16.09 -32.19
C ARG A 2 -17.33 15.62 -30.99
N ARG A 3 -16.99 14.32 -30.93
CA ARG A 3 -16.05 13.78 -29.93
C ARG A 3 -14.65 14.31 -30.25
N VAL A 4 -14.09 15.10 -29.36
CA VAL A 4 -12.67 15.46 -29.41
C VAL A 4 -11.89 14.25 -28.86
N PRO A 5 -10.87 13.73 -29.57
CA PRO A 5 -10.00 12.69 -29.03
C PRO A 5 -9.32 13.20 -27.76
N LEU A 6 -9.34 12.40 -26.70
CA LEU A 6 -8.52 12.65 -25.51
C LEU A 6 -7.07 12.32 -25.85
N ALA A 7 -6.34 13.30 -26.39
CA ALA A 7 -4.90 13.21 -26.63
C ALA A 7 -4.14 13.81 -25.43
N GLY A 8 -3.07 13.14 -24.99
CA GLY A 8 -2.20 13.61 -23.89
C GLY A 8 -2.34 12.83 -22.59
N ASN A 9 -1.74 13.36 -21.52
CA ASN A 9 -1.76 12.73 -20.20
C ASN A 9 -3.07 13.06 -19.47
N ALA A 10 -3.63 12.08 -18.77
CA ALA A 10 -4.71 12.33 -17.81
C ALA A 10 -4.21 13.32 -16.76
N THR A 11 -4.80 14.51 -16.73
CA THR A 11 -4.45 15.57 -15.76
C THR A 11 -5.69 15.89 -14.95
N THR A 12 -5.58 15.73 -13.63
CA THR A 12 -6.62 16.12 -12.68
C THR A 12 -6.03 17.15 -11.73
N ARG A 13 -6.78 18.22 -11.46
CA ARG A 13 -6.44 19.23 -10.45
C ARG A 13 -7.56 19.29 -9.43
N PHE A 14 -7.20 19.18 -8.16
CA PHE A 14 -8.09 19.37 -7.04
C PHE A 14 -7.83 20.75 -6.44
N SER A 15 -8.88 21.43 -5.97
CA SER A 15 -8.79 22.77 -5.39
C SER A 15 -9.03 22.78 -3.88
N ASN A 16 -9.66 21.72 -3.36
CA ASN A 16 -10.06 21.60 -1.96
C ASN A 16 -9.60 20.28 -1.33
N VAL A 17 -8.42 19.79 -1.73
CA VAL A 17 -7.83 18.54 -1.22
C VAL A 17 -6.40 18.79 -0.77
N SER A 18 -6.00 18.20 0.36
CA SER A 18 -4.65 18.33 0.91
C SER A 18 -4.18 17.01 1.51
N LEU A 19 -2.88 16.75 1.43
CA LEU A 19 -2.22 15.63 2.11
C LEU A 19 -1.77 16.09 3.49
N LEU A 20 -2.35 15.52 4.55
CA LEU A 20 -2.11 15.96 5.92
C LEU A 20 -0.88 15.29 6.55
N SER A 21 -0.68 13.99 6.28
CA SER A 21 0.43 13.22 6.81
C SER A 21 0.69 11.97 5.95
N VAL A 22 1.87 11.38 6.12
CA VAL A 22 2.24 10.08 5.57
C VAL A 22 3.09 9.35 6.61
N ALA A 23 2.72 8.12 6.94
CA ALA A 23 3.47 7.29 7.86
C ALA A 23 3.71 5.90 7.26
N SER A 24 4.75 5.22 7.76
CA SER A 24 5.08 3.86 7.35
C SER A 24 5.63 3.06 8.53
N VAL A 25 5.50 1.74 8.42
CA VAL A 25 6.10 0.75 9.31
C VAL A 25 6.84 -0.25 8.43
N LEU A 26 8.10 -0.52 8.75
CA LEU A 26 8.93 -1.47 8.02
C LEU A 26 9.02 -2.80 8.78
N PRO A 27 9.02 -3.93 8.08
CA PRO A 27 9.34 -5.21 8.69
C PRO A 27 10.75 -5.22 9.30
N THR A 28 10.94 -6.00 10.37
CA THR A 28 12.22 -6.01 11.10
C THR A 28 13.26 -6.97 10.53
N ARG A 29 12.83 -8.08 9.90
CA ARG A 29 13.78 -9.03 9.31
C ARG A 29 14.40 -8.43 8.05
N VAL A 30 15.71 -8.24 8.10
CA VAL A 30 16.53 -7.90 6.94
C VAL A 30 16.84 -9.16 6.16
N THR A 31 16.55 -9.15 4.86
CA THR A 31 16.94 -10.21 3.93
C THR A 31 17.92 -9.62 2.92
N SER A 32 19.20 -9.97 3.04
CA SER A 32 20.22 -9.46 2.12
C SER A 32 20.15 -10.17 0.77
N SER A 33 20.62 -9.49 -0.28
CA SER A 33 20.79 -10.14 -1.58
C SER A 33 21.85 -11.24 -1.55
N ASP A 34 22.86 -11.12 -0.70
CA ASP A 34 23.90 -12.15 -0.54
C ASP A 34 23.28 -13.43 0.06
N ASP A 35 22.36 -13.31 1.02
CA ASP A 35 21.64 -14.46 1.60
C ASP A 35 20.75 -15.17 0.57
N ILE A 36 20.06 -14.39 -0.27
CA ILE A 36 19.23 -14.95 -1.35
C ILE A 36 20.11 -15.66 -2.38
N GLU A 37 21.24 -15.05 -2.77
CA GLU A 37 22.16 -15.66 -3.74
C GLU A 37 22.83 -16.93 -3.19
N ALA A 38 23.15 -16.97 -1.89
CA ALA A 38 23.63 -18.18 -1.24
C ALA A 38 22.60 -19.31 -1.32
N ARG A 39 21.32 -19.03 -1.06
CA ARG A 39 20.22 -20.00 -1.19
C ARG A 39 20.01 -20.46 -2.64
N LEU A 40 20.24 -19.57 -3.62
CA LEU A 40 20.14 -19.89 -5.05
C LEU A 40 21.39 -20.58 -5.61
N GLY A 41 22.49 -20.67 -4.86
CA GLY A 41 23.79 -21.20 -5.28
C GLY A 41 23.71 -22.50 -6.10
N PRO A 42 23.01 -23.55 -5.63
CA PRO A 42 22.85 -24.80 -6.37
C PRO A 42 22.18 -24.61 -7.74
N ALA A 43 21.15 -23.76 -7.82
CA ALA A 43 20.45 -23.48 -9.07
C ALA A 43 21.32 -22.64 -10.02
N LEU A 44 22.02 -21.63 -9.52
CA LEU A 44 22.95 -20.81 -10.29
C LEU A 44 24.07 -21.66 -10.90
N GLN A 45 24.64 -22.58 -10.14
CA GLN A 45 25.67 -23.50 -10.63
C GLN A 45 25.13 -24.42 -11.73
N ARG A 46 23.97 -25.08 -11.49
CA ARG A 46 23.34 -25.98 -12.47
C ARG A 46 23.03 -25.28 -13.79
N LEU A 47 22.58 -24.03 -13.73
CA LEU A 47 22.22 -23.23 -14.90
C LEU A 47 23.40 -22.44 -15.49
N LYS A 48 24.61 -22.58 -14.93
CA LYS A 48 25.83 -21.85 -15.33
C LYS A 48 25.63 -20.33 -15.33
N LEU A 49 24.85 -19.82 -14.38
CA LEU A 49 24.58 -18.40 -14.20
C LEU A 49 25.59 -17.77 -13.22
N ARG A 50 25.99 -16.53 -13.50
CA ARG A 50 26.88 -15.77 -12.60
C ARG A 50 26.09 -15.20 -11.42
N PRO A 51 26.63 -15.27 -10.19
CA PRO A 51 26.03 -14.57 -9.04
C PRO A 51 26.16 -13.04 -9.18
N GLY A 52 25.57 -12.33 -8.22
CA GLY A 52 25.61 -10.88 -8.09
C GLY A 52 24.55 -10.13 -8.89
N LEU A 53 23.56 -10.80 -9.50
CA LEU A 53 22.57 -10.14 -10.36
C LEU A 53 21.65 -9.21 -9.57
N LEU A 54 21.26 -9.59 -8.35
CA LEU A 54 20.34 -8.79 -7.53
C LEU A 54 20.95 -7.42 -7.19
N ARG A 55 22.23 -7.41 -6.83
CA ARG A 55 22.95 -6.19 -6.46
C ARG A 55 23.39 -5.40 -7.69
N ARG A 56 23.98 -6.08 -8.69
CA ARG A 56 24.64 -5.43 -9.84
C ARG A 56 23.67 -4.93 -10.90
N VAL A 57 22.55 -5.64 -11.12
CA VAL A 57 21.60 -5.30 -12.19
C VAL A 57 20.38 -4.58 -11.60
N ALA A 58 19.75 -5.16 -10.58
CA ALA A 58 18.57 -4.55 -9.97
C ALA A 58 18.92 -3.45 -8.95
N GLY A 59 20.16 -3.36 -8.48
CA GLY A 59 20.58 -2.36 -7.49
C GLY A 59 20.06 -2.62 -6.07
N VAL A 60 19.52 -3.81 -5.80
CA VAL A 60 18.95 -4.15 -4.48
C VAL A 60 20.03 -4.82 -3.66
N LEU A 61 20.40 -4.23 -2.52
CA LEU A 61 21.37 -4.79 -1.59
C LEU A 61 20.71 -5.64 -0.51
N GLU A 62 19.56 -5.19 -0.05
CA GLU A 62 18.73 -5.85 0.94
C GLU A 62 17.26 -5.45 0.75
N ARG A 63 16.39 -6.21 1.40
CA ARG A 63 14.96 -5.94 1.51
C ARG A 63 14.48 -6.28 2.92
N ARG A 64 13.24 -5.91 3.23
CA ARG A 64 12.61 -6.21 4.51
C ARG A 64 11.49 -7.23 4.32
N ASN A 65 11.39 -8.15 5.27
CA ASN A 65 10.42 -9.23 5.31
C ASN A 65 9.83 -9.29 6.73
N TRP A 66 8.58 -9.71 6.88
CA TRP A 66 7.97 -9.83 8.21
C TRP A 66 8.66 -10.96 8.99
N ALA A 67 9.10 -10.65 10.21
CA ALA A 67 9.65 -11.66 11.11
C ALA A 67 8.53 -12.57 11.63
N SER A 68 8.90 -13.72 12.19
CA SER A 68 7.91 -14.59 12.83
C SER A 68 7.18 -13.84 13.95
N GLY A 69 5.85 -13.86 13.92
CA GLY A 69 5.00 -13.12 14.85
C GLY A 69 4.68 -11.69 14.45
N GLU A 70 5.31 -11.16 13.39
CA GLU A 70 4.89 -9.89 12.79
C GLU A 70 3.75 -10.11 11.80
N SER A 71 2.91 -9.10 11.62
CA SER A 71 1.76 -9.13 10.70
C SER A 71 1.73 -7.86 9.87
N SER A 72 1.64 -8.02 8.55
CA SER A 72 1.45 -6.91 7.61
C SER A 72 0.20 -6.08 7.96
N ASP A 73 -0.91 -6.73 8.31
CA ASP A 73 -2.15 -6.04 8.68
C ASP A 73 -1.96 -5.20 9.95
N ALA A 74 -1.31 -5.76 10.97
CA ALA A 74 -1.04 -5.05 12.24
C ALA A 74 -0.11 -3.85 12.01
N ALA A 75 0.92 -4.00 11.17
CA ALA A 75 1.80 -2.91 10.81
C ALA A 75 1.10 -1.84 9.98
N THR A 76 0.17 -2.24 9.10
CA THR A 76 -0.65 -1.32 8.30
C THR A 76 -1.60 -0.51 9.19
N ILE A 77 -2.22 -1.15 10.18
CA ILE A 77 -3.02 -0.48 11.22
C ILE A 77 -2.13 0.51 11.98
N ALA A 78 -0.96 0.09 12.47
CA ALA A 78 -0.04 0.97 13.20
C ALA A 78 0.44 2.17 12.36
N ALA A 79 0.68 1.97 11.06
CA ALA A 79 1.00 3.05 10.13
C ALA A 79 -0.19 4.01 9.96
N GLY A 80 -1.41 3.49 9.82
CA GLY A 80 -2.63 4.29 9.70
C GLY A 80 -2.93 5.11 10.96
N GLU A 81 -2.82 4.51 12.15
CA GLU A 81 -2.97 5.23 13.41
C GLU A 81 -1.93 6.34 13.54
N ARG A 82 -0.69 6.07 13.16
CA ARG A 82 0.39 7.08 13.19
C ARG A 82 0.08 8.23 12.24
N ALA A 83 -0.39 7.95 11.03
CA ALA A 83 -0.78 8.97 10.07
C ALA A 83 -1.93 9.84 10.63
N LEU A 84 -2.98 9.23 11.20
CA LEU A 84 -4.10 9.97 11.79
C LEU A 84 -3.66 10.84 12.97
N ARG A 85 -2.81 10.31 13.86
CA ARG A 85 -2.24 11.07 14.99
C ARG A 85 -1.40 12.26 14.51
N GLU A 86 -0.51 12.05 13.54
CA GLU A 86 0.33 13.12 12.97
C GLU A 86 -0.51 14.19 12.23
N ALA A 87 -1.62 13.80 11.62
CA ALA A 87 -2.56 14.70 10.98
C ALA A 87 -3.47 15.45 11.96
N GLY A 88 -3.54 15.02 13.23
CA GLY A 88 -4.47 15.56 14.21
C GLY A 88 -5.95 15.30 13.87
N VAL A 89 -6.23 14.20 13.17
CA VAL A 89 -7.59 13.82 12.74
C VAL A 89 -8.12 12.74 13.66
N ASP A 90 -9.30 12.96 14.23
CA ASP A 90 -9.99 11.96 15.03
C ASP A 90 -10.56 10.85 14.12
N VAL A 91 -10.47 9.59 14.56
CA VAL A 91 -10.98 8.43 13.81
C VAL A 91 -12.46 8.57 13.45
N SER A 92 -13.26 9.25 14.27
CA SER A 92 -14.69 9.49 14.05
C SER A 92 -14.99 10.46 12.90
N GLU A 93 -14.01 11.25 12.46
CA GLU A 93 -14.16 12.18 11.32
C GLU A 93 -13.80 11.53 9.97
N VAL A 94 -13.22 10.33 9.97
CA VAL A 94 -12.84 9.61 8.75
C VAL A 94 -14.08 9.05 8.07
N GLY A 95 -14.35 9.50 6.84
CA GLY A 95 -15.48 9.05 6.04
C GLY A 95 -15.15 7.92 5.06
N LEU A 96 -13.87 7.65 4.84
CA LEU A 96 -13.41 6.70 3.83
C LEU A 96 -12.08 6.03 4.23
N LEU A 97 -12.03 4.71 4.09
CA LEU A 97 -10.79 3.93 4.07
C LEU A 97 -10.64 3.23 2.72
N ILE A 98 -9.50 3.43 2.05
CA ILE A 98 -9.15 2.65 0.86
C ILE A 98 -7.91 1.83 1.16
N ASN A 99 -8.02 0.50 1.07
CA ASN A 99 -6.84 -0.35 1.02
C ASN A 99 -6.38 -0.52 -0.44
N THR A 100 -5.07 -0.41 -0.66
CA THR A 100 -4.46 -0.43 -1.99
C THR A 100 -3.37 -1.48 -2.14
N SER A 101 -3.32 -2.44 -1.22
CA SER A 101 -2.33 -3.52 -1.18
C SER A 101 -2.46 -4.46 -2.38
N VAL A 102 -1.33 -4.95 -2.87
CA VAL A 102 -1.29 -6.07 -3.80
C VAL A 102 -1.45 -7.39 -3.04
N SER A 103 -0.73 -7.55 -1.93
CA SER A 103 -0.85 -8.71 -1.04
C SER A 103 -2.25 -8.78 -0.41
N ARG A 104 -2.90 -9.95 -0.54
CA ARG A 104 -4.21 -10.24 0.06
C ARG A 104 -4.26 -11.70 0.45
N LYS A 105 -4.84 -12.02 1.61
CA LYS A 105 -4.98 -13.42 2.04
C LYS A 105 -6.24 -14.09 1.51
N HIS A 106 -7.28 -13.31 1.25
CA HIS A 106 -8.58 -13.79 0.84
C HIS A 106 -9.10 -12.97 -0.34
N LEU A 107 -10.01 -13.56 -1.12
CA LEU A 107 -10.75 -12.82 -2.15
C LEU A 107 -11.84 -11.95 -1.52
N GLU A 108 -12.51 -12.49 -0.50
CA GLU A 108 -13.54 -11.82 0.28
C GLU A 108 -13.45 -12.26 1.75
N PRO A 109 -13.79 -11.38 2.71
CA PRO A 109 -14.11 -9.96 2.54
C PRO A 109 -12.89 -9.14 2.08
N SER A 110 -13.09 -7.85 1.77
CA SER A 110 -11.97 -6.95 1.46
C SER A 110 -11.02 -6.83 2.65
N VAL A 111 -9.73 -6.62 2.37
CA VAL A 111 -8.73 -6.36 3.41
C VAL A 111 -9.07 -5.05 4.16
N ALA A 112 -9.66 -4.09 3.44
CA ALA A 112 -10.21 -2.86 4.01
C ALA A 112 -11.14 -3.07 5.22
N VAL A 113 -11.92 -4.17 5.28
CA VAL A 113 -12.79 -4.45 6.43
C VAL A 113 -11.98 -4.72 7.69
N THR A 114 -10.93 -5.55 7.59
CA THR A 114 -10.05 -5.85 8.72
C THR A 114 -9.33 -4.59 9.20
N LEU A 115 -8.83 -3.77 8.27
CA LEU A 115 -8.12 -2.54 8.58
C LEU A 115 -9.05 -1.45 9.15
N HIS A 116 -10.28 -1.35 8.64
CA HIS A 116 -11.32 -0.47 9.19
C HIS A 116 -11.61 -0.79 10.65
N HIS A 117 -11.82 -2.08 10.96
CA HIS A 117 -12.01 -2.52 12.33
C HIS A 117 -10.79 -2.25 13.21
N GLY A 118 -9.59 -2.60 12.73
CA GLY A 118 -8.35 -2.43 13.48
C GLY A 118 -8.01 -0.97 13.80
N LEU A 119 -8.39 -0.04 12.93
CA LEU A 119 -8.23 1.41 13.14
C LEU A 119 -9.36 2.02 14.00
N GLY A 120 -10.39 1.24 14.36
CA GLY A 120 -11.52 1.73 15.14
C GLY A 120 -12.36 2.79 14.41
N LEU A 121 -12.44 2.71 13.07
CA LEU A 121 -13.21 3.67 12.28
C LEU A 121 -14.73 3.53 12.54
N PRO A 122 -15.51 4.61 12.40
CA PRO A 122 -16.94 4.57 12.63
C PRO A 122 -17.65 3.70 11.58
N THR A 123 -18.81 3.15 11.93
CA THR A 123 -19.65 2.34 11.02
C THR A 123 -20.16 3.12 9.80
N SER A 124 -20.12 4.47 9.86
CA SER A 124 -20.44 5.35 8.73
C SER A 124 -19.31 5.49 7.72
N ALA A 125 -18.08 5.09 8.05
CA ALA A 125 -16.95 5.18 7.13
C ALA A 125 -17.05 4.09 6.06
N VAL A 126 -17.10 4.51 4.80
CA VAL A 126 -17.07 3.60 3.65
C VAL A 126 -15.68 2.97 3.57
N ASN A 127 -15.61 1.68 3.24
CA ASN A 127 -14.32 1.01 3.04
C ASN A 127 -14.36 0.02 1.87
N PHE A 128 -13.28 -0.05 1.10
CA PHE A 128 -13.10 -0.98 -0.02
C PHE A 128 -11.63 -1.11 -0.43
N ASP A 129 -11.35 -2.14 -1.23
CA ASP A 129 -10.02 -2.37 -1.83
C ASP A 129 -9.94 -1.79 -3.25
N VAL A 130 -8.79 -1.22 -3.61
CA VAL A 130 -8.44 -0.82 -4.98
C VAL A 130 -7.17 -1.54 -5.40
N ALA A 131 -7.30 -2.47 -6.36
CA ALA A 131 -6.17 -3.18 -6.94
C ALA A 131 -5.80 -2.56 -8.30
N ASN A 132 -4.60 -1.99 -8.40
CA ASN A 132 -4.03 -1.49 -9.65
C ASN A 132 -2.49 -1.65 -9.64
N ALA A 133 -2.02 -2.83 -9.25
CA ALA A 133 -0.60 -3.13 -9.04
C ALA A 133 0.10 -2.00 -8.24
N CYS A 134 1.31 -1.61 -8.62
CA CYS A 134 2.09 -0.56 -7.96
C CYS A 134 1.46 0.85 -8.05
N LEU A 135 0.40 1.03 -8.86
CA LEU A 135 -0.32 2.30 -8.99
C LEU A 135 -1.54 2.38 -8.06
N GLY A 136 -1.84 1.32 -7.30
CA GLY A 136 -2.98 1.23 -6.40
C GLY A 136 -3.11 2.44 -5.47
N PHE A 137 -2.01 2.83 -4.80
CA PHE A 137 -2.01 3.95 -3.87
C PHE A 137 -2.40 5.27 -4.55
N VAL A 138 -1.87 5.55 -5.74
CA VAL A 138 -2.19 6.77 -6.52
C VAL A 138 -3.64 6.72 -7.02
N SER A 139 -4.14 5.56 -7.43
CA SER A 139 -5.55 5.37 -7.78
C SER A 139 -6.46 5.64 -6.57
N GLY A 140 -6.10 5.14 -5.38
CA GLY A 140 -6.77 5.43 -4.12
C GLY A 140 -6.77 6.92 -3.77
N MET A 141 -5.63 7.60 -3.93
CA MET A 141 -5.52 9.06 -3.73
C MET A 141 -6.48 9.83 -4.63
N ASN A 142 -6.57 9.49 -5.92
CA ASN A 142 -7.44 10.17 -6.86
C ASN A 142 -8.93 9.96 -6.54
N LEU A 143 -9.31 8.76 -6.10
CA LEU A 143 -10.68 8.44 -5.68
C LEU A 143 -11.06 9.20 -4.41
N ALA A 144 -10.21 9.15 -3.38
CA ALA A 144 -10.42 9.88 -2.13
C ALA A 144 -10.50 11.40 -2.36
N ALA A 145 -9.58 11.94 -3.18
CA ALA A 145 -9.58 13.35 -3.55
C ALA A 145 -10.88 13.77 -4.25
N SER A 146 -11.41 12.93 -5.15
CA SER A 146 -12.68 13.21 -5.83
C SER A 146 -13.87 13.23 -4.86
N MET A 147 -13.88 12.37 -3.84
CA MET A 147 -14.92 12.35 -2.81
C MET A 147 -14.83 13.56 -1.87
N ILE A 148 -13.62 14.02 -1.54
CA ILE A 148 -13.40 15.25 -0.77
C ILE A 148 -13.82 16.48 -1.58
N GLU A 149 -13.35 16.60 -2.82
CA GLU A 149 -13.65 17.75 -3.70
C GLU A 149 -15.17 17.90 -3.94
N SER A 150 -15.90 16.78 -4.02
CA SER A 150 -17.37 16.79 -4.16
C SER A 150 -18.14 16.98 -2.86
N GLY A 151 -17.45 17.07 -1.71
CA GLY A 151 -18.07 17.26 -0.40
C GLY A 151 -18.75 16.03 0.19
N GLN A 152 -18.51 14.83 -0.35
CA GLN A 152 -19.10 13.58 0.17
C GLN A 152 -18.46 13.16 1.51
N ILE A 153 -17.17 13.46 1.69
CA ILE A 153 -16.41 13.17 2.90
C ILE A 153 -15.47 14.33 3.22
N ARG A 154 -15.02 14.43 4.47
CA ARG A 154 -14.04 15.42 4.91
C ARG A 154 -12.62 14.86 5.01
N TYR A 155 -12.50 13.64 5.53
CA TYR A 155 -11.22 12.95 5.68
C TYR A 155 -11.30 11.54 5.10
N ALA A 156 -10.19 11.12 4.50
CA ALA A 156 -9.99 9.77 4.00
C ALA A 156 -8.63 9.26 4.47
N ILE A 157 -8.53 7.95 4.71
CA ILE A 157 -7.26 7.26 4.93
C ILE A 157 -7.02 6.25 3.82
N ILE A 158 -5.82 6.27 3.25
CA ILE A 158 -5.38 5.34 2.21
C ILE A 158 -4.26 4.51 2.80
N VAL A 159 -4.44 3.20 2.80
CA VAL A 159 -3.53 2.25 3.44
C VAL A 159 -3.01 1.25 2.41
N ASN A 160 -1.81 0.74 2.65
CA ASN A 160 -1.16 -0.27 1.84
C ASN A 160 -0.21 -1.08 2.75
N GLY A 161 -0.33 -2.40 2.71
CA GLY A 161 0.46 -3.36 3.46
C GLY A 161 0.85 -4.51 2.56
N GLU A 162 2.14 -4.66 2.31
CA GLU A 162 2.66 -5.71 1.45
C GLU A 162 3.38 -6.79 2.28
N ASP A 163 3.14 -8.04 1.92
CA ASP A 163 3.88 -9.20 2.41
C ASP A 163 4.43 -9.96 1.20
N ALA A 164 5.76 -10.09 1.14
CA ALA A 164 6.46 -10.69 0.02
C ALA A 164 6.87 -12.15 0.28
N ASP A 165 6.69 -12.67 1.50
CA ASP A 165 6.95 -14.08 1.81
C ASP A 165 5.73 -14.94 1.52
N ASP A 166 4.55 -14.42 1.84
CA ASP A 166 3.27 -15.04 1.50
C ASP A 166 2.86 -14.59 0.08
N ILE A 167 3.30 -15.31 -0.94
CA ILE A 167 2.87 -15.10 -2.32
C ILE A 167 1.52 -15.82 -2.53
N GLN A 168 0.50 -15.08 -3.00
CA GLN A 168 -0.77 -15.65 -3.45
C GLN A 168 -0.60 -16.61 -4.65
#